data_AF-A0A0H5RSY0-F1
#
_entry.id   AF-A0A0H5RSY0-F1
#
_cell.length_a   1.000
_cell.length_b   1.000
_cell.length_c   1.000
_cell.angle_alpha   90.00
_cell.angle_beta   90.00
_cell.angle_gamma   90.00
#
_symmetry.space_group_name_H-M   'P 1'
#
loop_
_entity.id
_entity.type
_entity.pdbx_description
1 polymer ?
#
loop_
_entity_poly.entity_id
_entity_poly.type
_entity_poly.pdbx_seq_one_letter_code
_entity_poly.pdbx_strand_id
1 'polypeptide(L)'
;MGSPSLLVFLTALIWITLCWAHSNWKIFDPDQEESVEKFLALWPPSQVPKSEYAWIYVPGSQGTIDAGDVHGLMAEWNHLDSIGACTQQMLNKLAEKYNVVSGKWMIYLKSFEVDEGWNRIARAVTSGDVGVAAKVEPYSPTEINHCICVYASNIFDHKEVRDLRQHLRQMGFDKVLEFKPDAYTHVGIYPGNKWNIPEGMYRE
;
A
#
# COMPACT_ATOMS: atom_id res chain seq x y z
N MET A 1 -18.06 27.74 14.89
CA MET A 1 -18.87 27.20 13.77
C MET A 1 -18.00 27.22 12.53
N GLY A 2 -17.62 26.05 12.06
CA GLY A 2 -16.68 25.86 10.95
C GLY A 2 -16.42 24.37 10.86
N SER A 3 -17.36 23.66 10.25
CA SER A 3 -17.27 22.22 10.02
C SER A 3 -16.24 21.96 8.93
N PRO A 4 -15.20 21.13 9.13
CA PRO A 4 -14.45 20.54 8.03
C PRO A 4 -15.12 19.22 7.63
N SER A 5 -16.42 19.25 7.31
CA SER A 5 -17.16 18.09 6.80
C SER A 5 -17.17 18.13 5.27
N LEU A 6 -16.80 17.00 4.66
CA LEU A 6 -16.86 16.63 3.23
C LEU A 6 -15.57 16.70 2.38
N LEU A 7 -14.54 17.51 2.70
CA LEU A 7 -13.39 17.63 1.80
C LEU A 7 -12.34 16.51 1.95
N VAL A 8 -12.31 15.80 3.08
CA VAL A 8 -11.42 14.65 3.31
C VAL A 8 -11.92 13.38 2.61
N PHE A 9 -13.22 13.32 2.26
CA PHE A 9 -13.84 12.13 1.68
C PHE A 9 -13.60 11.95 0.17
N LEU A 10 -13.23 13.00 -0.56
CA LEU A 10 -13.12 12.94 -2.02
C LEU A 10 -11.72 12.60 -2.56
N THR A 11 -10.68 12.64 -1.73
CA THR A 11 -9.30 12.31 -2.16
C THR A 11 -8.86 10.90 -1.76
N ALA A 12 -9.42 10.34 -0.68
CA ALA A 12 -9.27 8.92 -0.36
C ALA A 12 -9.89 8.02 -1.43
N LEU A 13 -10.93 8.50 -2.12
CA LEU A 13 -11.63 7.78 -3.19
C LEU A 13 -10.83 7.64 -4.48
N ILE A 14 -9.84 8.50 -4.77
CA ILE A 14 -9.08 8.44 -6.04
C ILE A 14 -8.06 7.28 -6.04
N TRP A 15 -7.52 6.93 -4.87
CA TRP A 15 -6.75 5.69 -4.67
C TRP A 15 -7.61 4.42 -4.80
N ILE A 16 -8.86 4.50 -4.35
CA ILE A 16 -9.79 3.37 -4.25
C ILE A 16 -10.54 3.14 -5.58
N THR A 17 -10.74 4.16 -6.40
CA THR A 17 -11.52 4.03 -7.66
C THR A 17 -10.73 3.46 -8.83
N LEU A 18 -9.39 3.53 -8.82
CA LEU A 18 -8.59 3.05 -9.96
C LEU A 18 -8.04 1.63 -9.83
N CYS A 19 -8.11 1.05 -8.64
CA CYS A 19 -7.90 -0.37 -8.43
C CYS A 19 -9.09 -0.93 -7.64
N TRP A 20 -10.07 -1.45 -8.40
CA TRP A 20 -11.21 -2.25 -7.91
C TRP A 20 -12.40 -1.46 -7.33
N ALA A 21 -13.21 -0.87 -8.22
CA ALA A 21 -14.50 -0.23 -7.92
C ALA A 21 -15.59 -1.15 -7.31
N HIS A 22 -15.26 -2.39 -6.93
CA HIS A 22 -16.19 -3.37 -6.35
C HIS A 22 -15.68 -4.00 -5.04
N SER A 23 -14.53 -3.57 -4.54
CA SER A 23 -13.93 -4.16 -3.34
C SER A 23 -14.17 -3.28 -2.13
N ASN A 24 -14.85 -3.79 -1.10
CA ASN A 24 -14.97 -3.05 0.15
C ASN A 24 -13.62 -3.02 0.87
N TRP A 25 -13.29 -1.88 1.46
CA TRP A 25 -12.13 -1.72 2.34
C TRP A 25 -12.64 -1.41 3.74
N LYS A 26 -11.95 -1.93 4.75
CA LYS A 26 -12.12 -1.43 6.12
C LYS A 26 -11.02 -0.42 6.41
N ILE A 27 -11.40 0.84 6.55
CA ILE A 27 -10.50 1.98 6.71
C ILE A 27 -10.64 2.50 8.13
N PHE A 28 -9.52 2.69 8.83
CA PHE A 28 -9.51 3.45 10.08
C PHE A 28 -9.69 4.93 9.77
N ASP A 29 -10.73 5.51 10.34
CA ASP A 29 -11.03 6.94 10.26
C ASP A 29 -10.96 7.54 11.67
N PRO A 30 -9.97 8.38 11.98
CA PRO A 30 -9.80 8.95 13.33
C PRO A 30 -10.94 9.90 13.72
N ASP A 31 -11.74 10.39 12.77
CA ASP A 31 -12.88 11.26 13.06
C ASP A 31 -14.16 10.46 13.39
N GLN A 32 -14.23 9.20 12.97
CA GLN A 32 -15.39 8.32 13.18
C GLN A 32 -15.16 7.22 14.22
N GLU A 33 -13.91 6.79 14.39
CA GLU A 33 -13.52 5.74 15.32
C GLU A 33 -12.88 6.36 16.57
N GLU A 34 -13.25 5.86 17.76
CA GLU A 34 -12.80 6.40 19.05
C GLU A 34 -11.27 6.33 19.25
N SER A 35 -10.65 5.26 18.76
CA SER A 35 -9.20 5.07 18.79
C SER A 35 -8.76 3.98 17.82
N VAL A 36 -7.48 3.98 17.46
CA VAL A 36 -6.87 2.90 16.68
C VAL A 36 -6.99 1.55 17.43
N GLU A 37 -6.93 1.54 18.76
CA GLU A 37 -7.04 0.30 19.56
C GLU A 37 -8.40 -0.37 19.39
N LYS A 38 -9.48 0.42 19.42
CA LYS A 38 -10.83 -0.09 19.22
C LYS A 38 -11.01 -0.63 17.80
N PHE A 39 -10.48 0.08 16.80
CA PHE A 39 -10.48 -0.38 15.43
C PHE A 39 -9.75 -1.72 15.27
N LEU A 40 -8.54 -1.84 15.81
CA LEU A 40 -7.74 -3.06 15.73
C LEU A 40 -8.41 -4.24 16.44
N ALA A 41 -9.10 -4.00 17.56
CA ALA A 41 -9.84 -5.03 18.28
C ALA A 41 -11.08 -5.52 17.49
N LEU A 42 -11.73 -4.64 16.73
CA LEU A 42 -12.91 -4.97 15.94
C LEU A 42 -12.57 -5.61 14.58
N TRP A 43 -11.38 -5.33 14.03
CA TRP A 43 -11.00 -5.74 12.68
C TRP A 43 -9.65 -6.49 12.65
N PRO A 44 -9.51 -7.63 13.37
CA PRO A 44 -8.30 -8.44 13.32
C PRO A 44 -8.16 -9.12 11.94
N PRO A 45 -7.04 -8.96 11.22
CA PRO A 45 -6.88 -9.49 9.86
C PRO A 45 -7.05 -11.00 9.74
N SER A 46 -6.74 -11.75 10.80
CA SER A 46 -6.92 -13.21 10.83
C SER A 46 -8.39 -13.66 10.81
N GLN A 47 -9.35 -12.77 11.10
CA GLN A 47 -10.78 -13.11 11.19
C GLN A 47 -11.65 -12.36 10.17
N VAL A 48 -11.17 -11.24 9.63
CA VAL A 48 -11.91 -10.51 8.58
C VAL A 48 -11.84 -11.31 7.28
N PRO A 49 -12.97 -11.65 6.64
CA PRO A 49 -12.95 -12.49 5.44
C PRO A 49 -12.61 -11.67 4.18
N LYS A 50 -11.63 -12.16 3.40
CA LYS A 50 -11.22 -11.58 2.10
C LYS A 50 -12.34 -11.54 1.06
N SER A 51 -13.36 -12.39 1.22
CA SER A 51 -14.56 -12.40 0.38
C SER A 51 -15.47 -11.18 0.59
N GLU A 52 -15.38 -10.50 1.73
CA GLU A 52 -16.18 -9.31 2.03
C GLU A 52 -15.36 -8.03 1.92
N TYR A 53 -14.11 -8.06 2.39
CA TYR A 53 -13.20 -6.93 2.39
C TYR A 53 -11.91 -7.28 1.66
N ALA A 54 -11.46 -6.44 0.75
CA ALA A 54 -10.18 -6.66 0.06
C ALA A 54 -8.99 -6.26 0.93
N TRP A 55 -9.16 -5.23 1.77
CA TRP A 55 -8.08 -4.66 2.58
C TRP A 55 -8.61 -4.09 3.90
N ILE A 56 -7.78 -4.19 4.93
CA ILE A 56 -7.87 -3.36 6.14
C ILE A 56 -6.76 -2.30 6.03
N TYR A 57 -7.06 -1.04 6.26
CA TYR A 57 -6.17 0.09 6.01
C TYR A 57 -6.12 1.06 7.18
N VAL A 58 -4.93 1.60 7.44
CA VAL A 58 -4.72 2.74 8.34
C VAL A 58 -3.93 3.86 7.63
N PRO A 59 -4.43 5.11 7.62
CA PRO A 59 -3.66 6.25 7.17
C PRO A 59 -2.59 6.62 8.20
N GLY A 60 -1.51 7.24 7.75
CA GLY A 60 -0.55 7.90 8.64
C GLY A 60 -1.10 9.20 9.21
N SER A 61 -0.38 9.79 10.17
CA SER A 61 -0.77 11.06 10.82
C SER A 61 -0.87 12.25 9.86
N GLN A 62 -0.19 12.18 8.70
CA GLN A 62 -0.21 13.21 7.66
C GLN A 62 -1.32 13.01 6.62
N GLY A 63 -2.19 12.01 6.81
CA GLY A 63 -3.33 11.72 5.93
C GLY A 63 -3.05 10.64 4.88
N THR A 64 -3.70 10.77 3.72
CA THR A 64 -3.61 9.80 2.62
C THR A 64 -2.45 10.10 1.68
N ILE A 65 -1.92 9.07 1.04
CA ILE A 65 -0.90 9.18 -0.02
C ILE A 65 -1.51 9.94 -1.22
N ASP A 66 -0.73 10.70 -1.98
CA ASP A 66 -1.15 11.22 -3.29
C ASP A 66 -1.01 10.14 -4.36
N ALA A 67 -2.07 9.91 -5.14
CA ALA A 67 -2.08 8.87 -6.18
C ALA A 67 -1.33 9.32 -7.44
N GLY A 68 -1.18 10.62 -7.66
CA GLY A 68 -0.76 11.17 -8.95
C GLY A 68 -1.77 10.87 -10.07
N ASP A 69 -1.31 10.98 -11.31
CA ASP A 69 -2.08 10.73 -12.53
C ASP A 69 -1.90 9.28 -13.02
N VAL A 70 -2.56 8.36 -12.32
CA VAL A 70 -2.56 6.92 -12.65
C VAL A 70 -3.10 6.67 -14.07
N HIS A 71 -4.12 7.43 -14.50
CA HIS A 71 -4.69 7.30 -15.83
C HIS A 71 -3.69 7.65 -16.94
N GLY A 72 -2.99 8.78 -16.80
CA GLY A 72 -1.95 9.21 -17.71
C GLY A 72 -0.81 8.20 -17.78
N LEU A 73 -0.36 7.71 -16.62
CA LEU A 73 0.66 6.66 -16.53
C LEU A 73 0.25 5.39 -17.29
N MET A 74 -0.96 4.89 -17.06
CA MET A 74 -1.47 3.69 -17.73
C MET A 74 -1.63 3.90 -19.24
N ALA A 75 -2.12 5.07 -19.66
CA ALA A 75 -2.29 5.40 -21.07
C ALA A 75 -0.96 5.40 -21.83
N GLU A 76 0.08 6.04 -21.28
CA GLU A 76 1.40 6.07 -21.91
C GLU A 76 2.11 4.71 -21.83
N TRP A 77 1.94 3.96 -20.73
CA TRP A 77 2.44 2.59 -20.64
C TRP A 77 1.83 1.67 -21.72
N ASN A 78 0.51 1.75 -21.93
CA ASN A 78 -0.17 0.99 -22.99
C ASN A 78 0.34 1.37 -24.39
N HIS A 79 0.68 2.64 -24.61
CA HIS A 79 1.30 3.06 -25.85
C HIS A 79 2.69 2.44 -26.03
N LEU A 80 3.55 2.49 -25.00
CA LEU A 80 4.87 1.85 -25.03
C LEU A 80 4.78 0.34 -25.28
N ASP A 81 3.78 -0.32 -24.69
CA ASP A 81 3.52 -1.74 -24.89
C ASP A 81 3.16 -2.04 -26.34
N SER A 82 2.33 -1.20 -26.97
CA SER A 82 1.92 -1.36 -28.37
C SER A 82 3.07 -1.27 -29.38
N ILE A 83 4.18 -0.61 -29.01
CA ILE A 83 5.37 -0.46 -29.84
C ILE A 83 6.57 -1.30 -29.35
N GLY A 84 6.38 -2.14 -28.33
CA GLY A 84 7.43 -3.00 -27.77
C GLY A 84 8.56 -2.25 -27.04
N ALA A 85 8.28 -1.07 -26.48
CA ALA A 85 9.26 -0.20 -25.83
C ALA A 85 9.22 -0.25 -24.29
N CYS A 86 8.41 -1.14 -23.70
CA CYS A 86 8.29 -1.28 -22.26
C CYS A 86 9.60 -1.75 -21.61
N THR A 87 10.14 -0.93 -20.73
CA THR A 87 11.30 -1.26 -19.89
C THR A 87 11.07 -0.74 -18.47
N GLN A 88 11.77 -1.31 -17.50
CA GLN A 88 11.73 -0.84 -16.11
C GLN A 88 12.13 0.64 -16.00
N GLN A 89 13.17 1.06 -16.74
CA GLN A 89 13.61 2.45 -16.76
C GLN A 89 12.52 3.38 -17.28
N MET A 90 11.79 2.98 -18.32
CA MET A 90 10.70 3.79 -18.85
C MET A 90 9.55 3.88 -17.85
N LEU A 91 9.20 2.77 -17.17
CA LEU A 91 8.17 2.78 -16.14
C LEU A 91 8.52 3.72 -14.98
N ASN A 92 9.78 3.75 -14.54
CA ASN A 92 10.23 4.70 -13.52
C ASN A 92 10.12 6.16 -13.99
N LYS A 93 10.45 6.45 -15.26
CA LYS A 93 10.26 7.79 -15.83
C LYS A 93 8.78 8.18 -15.91
N LEU A 94 7.89 7.24 -16.23
CA LEU A 94 6.45 7.49 -16.21
C LEU A 94 5.94 7.73 -14.79
N ALA A 95 6.40 6.96 -13.82
CA ALA A 95 6.07 7.15 -12.40
C ALA A 95 6.41 8.58 -11.95
N GLU A 96 7.61 9.05 -12.26
CA GLU A 96 8.04 10.43 -11.99
C GLU A 96 7.19 11.46 -12.75
N LYS A 97 7.02 11.28 -14.07
CA LYS A 97 6.28 12.19 -14.95
C LYS A 97 4.83 12.41 -14.48
N TYR A 98 4.18 11.34 -14.03
CA TYR A 98 2.77 11.35 -13.61
C TYR A 98 2.57 11.43 -12.11
N ASN A 99 3.63 11.67 -11.33
CA ASN A 99 3.59 11.72 -9.86
C ASN A 99 3.01 10.45 -9.19
N VAL A 100 3.11 9.28 -9.83
CA VAL A 100 2.71 7.98 -9.26
C VAL A 100 3.92 7.37 -8.56
N VAL A 101 4.41 8.08 -7.55
CA VAL A 101 5.76 7.88 -6.99
C VAL A 101 5.77 7.17 -5.65
N SER A 102 4.63 6.75 -5.13
CA SER A 102 4.56 5.97 -3.90
C SER A 102 4.98 4.51 -4.10
N GLY A 103 5.32 3.85 -3.00
CA GLY A 103 5.69 2.44 -3.01
C GLY A 103 5.57 1.83 -1.63
N LYS A 104 5.64 0.50 -1.57
CA LYS A 104 5.36 -0.25 -0.33
C LYS A 104 6.39 -1.34 -0.07
N TRP A 105 6.82 -1.45 1.17
CA TRP A 105 7.46 -2.67 1.67
C TRP A 105 6.40 -3.71 1.99
N MET A 106 6.59 -4.93 1.50
CA MET A 106 5.68 -6.07 1.71
C MET A 106 6.24 -7.03 2.75
N ILE A 107 5.41 -7.38 3.73
CA ILE A 107 5.72 -8.28 4.84
C ILE A 107 4.71 -9.42 4.79
N TYR A 108 5.20 -10.67 4.77
CA TYR A 108 4.35 -11.86 4.74
C TYR A 108 4.36 -12.57 6.10
N LEU A 109 3.19 -12.64 6.73
CA LEU A 109 2.99 -13.26 8.03
C LEU A 109 1.97 -14.39 7.96
N LYS A 110 2.16 -15.45 8.76
CA LYS A 110 1.15 -16.50 8.91
C LYS A 110 -0.05 -15.97 9.70
N SER A 111 -1.22 -16.60 9.57
CA SER A 111 -2.44 -16.15 10.25
C SER A 111 -2.34 -16.10 11.79
N PHE A 112 -1.47 -16.90 12.42
CA PHE A 112 -1.26 -16.81 13.87
C PHE A 112 -0.32 -15.66 14.30
N GLU A 113 0.43 -15.07 13.36
CA GLU A 113 1.36 -13.96 13.60
C GLU A 113 0.77 -12.61 13.15
N VAL A 114 -0.21 -12.63 12.23
CA VAL A 114 -0.65 -11.43 11.49
C VAL A 114 -1.28 -10.38 12.39
N ASP A 115 -2.13 -10.76 13.35
CA ASP A 115 -2.85 -9.78 14.17
C ASP A 115 -1.89 -8.97 15.03
N GLU A 116 -0.92 -9.62 15.67
CA GLU A 116 0.10 -8.93 16.46
C GLU A 116 1.03 -8.07 15.58
N GLY A 117 1.45 -8.60 14.42
CA GLY A 117 2.26 -7.86 13.45
C GLY A 117 1.54 -6.60 12.94
N TRP A 118 0.28 -6.75 12.55
CA TRP A 118 -0.59 -5.68 12.08
C TRP A 118 -0.81 -4.64 13.17
N ASN A 119 -1.14 -5.05 14.39
CA ASN A 119 -1.38 -4.11 15.49
C ASN A 119 -0.15 -3.25 15.80
N ARG A 120 1.06 -3.83 15.75
CA ARG A 120 2.30 -3.07 15.93
C ARG A 120 2.51 -2.04 14.81
N ILE A 121 2.36 -2.45 13.56
CA ILE A 121 2.49 -1.56 12.38
C ILE A 121 1.44 -0.45 12.42
N ALA A 122 0.17 -0.80 12.66
CA ALA A 122 -0.92 0.14 12.60
C ALA A 122 -0.83 1.25 13.65
N ARG A 123 -0.39 0.91 14.87
CA ARG A 123 -0.09 1.92 15.91
C ARG A 123 1.03 2.85 15.48
N ALA A 124 2.15 2.31 15.00
CA ALA A 124 3.31 3.09 14.59
C ALA A 124 3.03 3.99 13.37
N VAL A 125 2.16 3.54 12.45
CA VAL A 125 1.73 4.34 11.30
C VAL A 125 0.82 5.48 11.75
N THR A 126 -0.20 5.19 12.58
CA THR A 126 -1.16 6.20 13.02
C THR A 126 -0.54 7.24 13.96
N SER A 127 0.50 6.89 14.72
CA SER A 127 1.30 7.86 15.50
C SER A 127 2.25 8.70 14.63
N GLY A 128 2.52 8.29 13.38
CA GLY A 128 3.47 8.93 12.48
C GLY A 128 4.92 8.50 12.69
N ASP A 129 5.18 7.42 13.43
CA ASP A 129 6.53 6.92 13.68
C ASP A 129 7.09 6.12 12.48
N VAL A 130 6.21 5.46 11.70
CA VAL A 130 6.62 4.55 10.62
C VAL A 130 5.74 4.73 9.38
N GLY A 131 6.37 5.07 8.26
CA GLY A 131 5.71 5.13 6.95
C GLY A 131 4.60 6.18 6.88
N VAL A 132 3.89 6.20 5.76
CA VAL A 132 2.79 7.16 5.52
C VAL A 132 1.41 6.53 5.49
N ALA A 133 1.35 5.20 5.38
CA ALA A 133 0.13 4.40 5.50
C ALA A 133 0.50 2.92 5.62
N ALA A 134 -0.46 2.10 6.02
CA ALA A 134 -0.35 0.66 5.90
C ALA A 134 -1.67 -0.01 5.55
N LYS A 135 -1.58 -1.19 4.94
CA LYS A 135 -2.72 -2.08 4.72
C LYS A 135 -2.34 -3.53 4.91
N VAL A 136 -3.33 -4.35 5.22
CA VAL A 136 -3.17 -5.79 5.39
C VAL A 136 -4.28 -6.56 4.69
N GLU A 137 -3.90 -7.67 4.07
CA GLU A 137 -4.84 -8.61 3.48
C GLU A 137 -5.67 -9.30 4.56
N PRO A 138 -7.01 -9.32 4.43
CA PRO A 138 -7.86 -10.10 5.29
C PRO A 138 -7.67 -11.61 5.07
N TYR A 139 -8.23 -12.42 5.96
CA TYR A 139 -8.13 -13.87 5.92
C TYR A 139 -8.72 -14.48 4.66
N SER A 140 -7.95 -15.38 4.05
CA SER A 140 -8.38 -16.25 2.97
C SER A 140 -8.09 -17.71 3.33
N PRO A 141 -9.04 -18.64 3.15
CA PRO A 141 -8.81 -20.07 3.42
C PRO A 141 -7.84 -20.72 2.43
N THR A 142 -7.51 -20.06 1.32
CA THR A 142 -6.63 -20.60 0.27
C THR A 142 -5.21 -20.03 0.32
N GLU A 143 -4.98 -18.98 1.11
CA GLU A 143 -3.68 -18.31 1.22
C GLU A 143 -3.02 -18.66 2.55
N ILE A 144 -1.73 -19.02 2.52
CA ILE A 144 -0.99 -19.43 3.72
C ILE A 144 -0.58 -18.22 4.57
N ASN A 145 -0.29 -17.10 3.90
CA ASN A 145 0.22 -15.89 4.51
C ASN A 145 -0.68 -14.70 4.17
N HIS A 146 -0.72 -13.74 5.07
CA HIS A 146 -1.26 -12.41 4.83
C HIS A 146 -0.12 -11.49 4.39
N CYS A 147 -0.38 -10.61 3.42
CA CYS A 147 0.52 -9.51 3.09
C CYS A 147 0.17 -8.24 3.88
N ILE A 148 1.11 -7.73 4.67
CA ILE A 148 1.08 -6.36 5.19
C ILE A 148 1.95 -5.50 4.28
N CYS A 149 1.40 -4.38 3.81
CA CYS A 149 2.11 -3.37 3.04
C CYS A 149 2.27 -2.11 3.88
N VAL A 150 3.50 -1.58 3.98
CA VAL A 150 3.78 -0.30 4.65
C VAL A 150 4.40 0.65 3.63
N TYR A 151 3.83 1.84 3.52
CA TYR A 151 4.08 2.74 2.41
C TYR A 151 5.15 3.79 2.72
N ALA A 152 5.99 4.03 1.72
CA ALA A 152 6.76 5.26 1.54
C ALA A 152 6.02 6.18 0.57
N SER A 153 6.09 7.48 0.79
CA SER A 153 5.44 8.49 -0.05
C SER A 153 6.13 8.66 -1.39
N ASN A 154 7.46 8.49 -1.46
CA ASN A 154 8.22 8.71 -2.68
C ASN A 154 9.35 7.67 -2.86
N ILE A 155 9.27 6.85 -3.91
CA ILE A 155 10.26 5.85 -4.30
C ILE A 155 11.62 6.47 -4.67
N PHE A 156 11.65 7.76 -5.05
CA PHE A 156 12.86 8.50 -5.37
C PHE A 156 13.51 9.13 -4.14
N ASP A 157 12.81 9.20 -3.01
CA ASP A 157 13.44 9.47 -1.71
C ASP A 157 14.02 8.16 -1.15
N HIS A 158 15.21 7.82 -1.63
CA HIS A 158 15.91 6.62 -1.18
C HIS A 158 16.22 6.64 0.33
N LYS A 159 16.22 7.80 0.99
CA LYS A 159 16.39 7.86 2.44
C LYS A 159 15.09 7.40 3.12
N GLU A 160 13.94 7.92 2.72
CA GLU A 160 12.63 7.48 3.21
C GLU A 160 12.46 5.96 3.05
N VAL A 161 12.73 5.41 1.86
CA VAL A 161 12.58 3.97 1.60
C VAL A 161 13.48 3.13 2.50
N ARG A 162 14.74 3.55 2.70
CA ARG A 162 15.70 2.84 3.55
C ARG A 162 15.37 2.94 5.04
N ASP A 163 15.00 4.13 5.51
CA ASP A 163 14.66 4.36 6.92
C ASP A 163 13.38 3.59 7.29
N LEU A 164 12.38 3.58 6.39
CA LEU A 164 11.18 2.76 6.56
C LEU A 164 11.54 1.28 6.73
N ARG A 165 12.40 0.74 5.87
CA ARG A 165 12.90 -0.64 6.01
C ARG A 165 13.57 -0.86 7.36
N GLN A 166 14.43 0.06 7.79
CA GLN A 166 15.15 -0.06 9.06
C GLN A 166 14.18 -0.07 10.25
N HIS A 167 13.16 0.78 10.26
CA HIS A 167 12.13 0.75 11.29
C HIS A 167 11.39 -0.60 11.30
N LEU A 168 11.03 -1.15 10.14
CA LEU A 168 10.42 -2.49 10.06
C LEU A 168 11.34 -3.59 10.65
N ARG A 169 12.65 -3.53 10.40
CA ARG A 169 13.61 -4.46 11.05
C ARG A 169 13.66 -4.27 12.56
N GLN A 170 13.69 -3.02 13.05
CA GLN A 170 13.69 -2.74 14.49
C GLN A 170 12.41 -3.22 15.19
N MET A 171 11.30 -3.32 14.46
CA MET A 171 10.06 -3.93 14.94
C MET A 171 10.06 -5.47 14.90
N GLY A 172 11.16 -6.10 14.47
CA GLY A 172 11.34 -7.56 14.41
C GLY A 172 10.80 -8.22 13.14
N PHE A 173 10.55 -7.46 12.07
CA PHE A 173 10.21 -8.03 10.77
C PHE A 173 11.49 -8.40 10.01
N ASP A 174 12.13 -9.51 10.40
CA ASP A 174 13.47 -9.91 9.91
C ASP A 174 13.48 -10.86 8.69
N LYS A 175 12.31 -11.33 8.24
CA LYS A 175 12.18 -12.11 7.00
C LYS A 175 12.40 -11.22 5.77
N VAL A 176 12.72 -11.79 4.61
CA VAL A 176 12.94 -11.02 3.36
C VAL A 176 11.80 -10.02 3.12
N LEU A 177 12.16 -8.77 2.88
CA LEU A 177 11.25 -7.68 2.54
C LEU A 177 11.43 -7.34 1.06
N GLU A 178 10.32 -7.07 0.40
CA GLU A 178 10.32 -6.62 -1.00
C GLU A 178 9.63 -5.26 -1.11
N PHE A 179 10.25 -4.34 -1.81
CA PHE A 179 9.70 -3.01 -2.05
C PHE A 179 9.13 -2.92 -3.47
N LYS A 180 7.85 -2.62 -3.59
CA LYS A 180 7.12 -2.55 -4.86
C LYS A 180 6.52 -1.16 -5.08
N PRO A 181 6.98 -0.41 -6.12
CA PRO A 181 6.36 0.86 -6.51
C PRO A 181 4.88 0.68 -6.89
N ASP A 182 4.05 1.68 -6.60
CA ASP A 182 2.63 1.62 -6.97
C ASP A 182 2.41 1.71 -8.49
N ALA A 183 3.25 2.46 -9.21
CA ALA A 183 3.27 2.46 -10.68
C ALA A 183 3.37 1.03 -11.27
N TYR A 184 4.14 0.14 -10.63
CA TYR A 184 4.31 -1.24 -11.08
C TYR A 184 3.01 -2.04 -10.86
N THR A 185 2.35 -1.82 -9.72
CA THR A 185 1.03 -2.40 -9.44
C THR A 185 -0.02 -1.93 -10.45
N HIS A 186 -0.08 -0.63 -10.78
CA HIS A 186 -1.08 -0.06 -11.68
C HIS A 186 -0.98 -0.56 -13.13
N VAL A 187 0.23 -0.84 -13.61
CA VAL A 187 0.43 -1.34 -14.98
C VAL A 187 0.53 -2.86 -15.08
N GLY A 188 0.30 -3.58 -13.98
CA GLY A 188 0.25 -5.03 -13.98
C GLY A 188 1.61 -5.74 -13.97
N ILE A 189 2.65 -5.12 -13.41
CA ILE A 189 3.92 -5.82 -13.17
C ILE A 189 3.76 -6.74 -11.96
N TYR A 190 3.61 -8.03 -12.24
CA TYR A 190 3.55 -9.14 -11.28
C TYR A 190 4.54 -10.25 -11.71
N PRO A 191 4.80 -11.27 -10.87
CA PRO A 191 5.66 -12.38 -11.25
C PRO A 191 5.22 -13.00 -12.58
N GLY A 192 6.17 -13.20 -13.49
CA GLY A 192 5.90 -13.78 -14.80
C GLY A 192 5.23 -12.83 -15.81
N ASN A 193 5.22 -11.51 -15.56
CA ASN A 193 4.72 -10.55 -16.55
C ASN A 193 5.48 -10.64 -17.89
N LYS A 194 4.77 -10.31 -18.97
CA LYS A 194 5.27 -10.44 -20.36
C LYS A 194 6.47 -9.55 -20.70
N TRP A 195 6.75 -8.52 -19.89
CA TRP A 195 7.86 -7.59 -20.12
C TRP A 195 9.16 -8.03 -19.42
N ASN A 196 9.11 -9.13 -18.66
CA ASN A 196 10.25 -9.62 -17.86
C ASN A 196 10.82 -8.54 -16.90
N ILE A 197 9.97 -7.64 -16.42
CA ILE A 197 10.34 -6.60 -15.45
C ILE A 197 10.20 -7.20 -14.04
N PRO A 198 11.22 -7.11 -13.17
CA PRO A 198 11.07 -7.49 -11.76
C PRO A 198 9.95 -6.70 -11.09
N GLU A 199 9.10 -7.37 -10.31
CA GLU A 199 7.98 -6.68 -9.64
C GLU A 199 8.41 -5.79 -8.48
N GLY A 200 9.55 -6.09 -7.86
CA GLY A 200 10.16 -5.30 -6.79
C GLY A 200 11.33 -4.47 -7.29
N MET A 201 11.51 -3.29 -6.70
CA MET A 201 12.68 -2.43 -6.90
C MET A 201 13.82 -2.79 -5.93
N TYR A 202 13.46 -3.20 -4.69
CA TYR A 202 14.41 -3.67 -3.68
C TYR A 202 13.93 -5.00 -3.12
N ARG A 203 14.86 -5.92 -2.84
CA ARG A 203 14.59 -7.22 -2.22
C ARG A 203 15.73 -7.58 -1.29
N GLU A 204 15.48 -7.55 0.01
CA GLU A 204 16.52 -7.59 1.05
C GLU A 204 16.12 -8.39 2.29
#